data_AF-A0A1I1VNQ0-F1
#
_entry.id   AF-A0A1I1VNQ0-F1
#
_cell.length_a   1.000
_cell.length_b   1.000
_cell.length_c   1.000
_cell.angle_alpha   90.00
_cell.angle_beta   90.00
_cell.angle_gamma   90.00
#
_symmetry.space_group_name_H-M   'P 1'
#
loop_
_entity.id
_entity.type
_entity.pdbx_description
1 polymer ?
#
loop_
_entity_poly.entity_id
_entity_poly.type
_entity_poly.pdbx_seq_one_letter_code
_entity_poly.pdbx_strand_id
1 'polypeptide(L)'
;MPRRALSHPRFGRGFGLLRRVTSSRRKHIALVRDLYRQMDMVEDGCLCCGNRDFSLLAECDRYGFDLQKQICESCGLVQTYPALSQSFLDVFYRDHYRRLYTKSDLVNYDHILAEQNERGERFHRFLLQELDAAQIAESHVVEIGCSAGGILAYFRDHAKSVQGCDLDEAAVRFGAAQFGIDLTAEAFPDSLPEGPKIFILSHVLEHVAKPKELLAQIRAHMGPGDHLFIEVPGLNMVAEGEYSHNLRAYFHIAHVADYSAATLTAMLAQAGLAPLRCTEGVTGIFVRHEGPVPSIVRDPQDSVENVRRIERTFGSK
;
A
#
# COMPACT_ATOMS: atom_id res chain seq x y z
N MET A 1 -4.67 -24.68 -17.30
CA MET A 1 -3.45 -24.01 -16.81
C MET A 1 -3.72 -22.51 -16.76
N PRO A 2 -3.28 -21.78 -15.72
CA PRO A 2 -3.46 -20.33 -15.68
C PRO A 2 -2.80 -19.69 -16.91
N ARG A 3 -3.45 -18.68 -17.49
CA ARG A 3 -2.87 -17.88 -18.58
C ARG A 3 -1.62 -17.21 -18.02
N ARG A 4 -0.44 -17.49 -18.59
CA ARG A 4 0.83 -16.92 -18.10
C ARG A 4 1.19 -15.67 -18.91
N ALA A 5 1.28 -14.53 -18.24
CA ALA A 5 1.64 -13.25 -18.82
C ALA A 5 3.15 -13.11 -19.02
N LEU A 6 3.95 -13.40 -17.98
CA LEU A 6 5.41 -13.33 -18.00
C LEU A 6 6.00 -14.74 -18.03
N SER A 7 6.70 -15.06 -19.11
CA SER A 7 7.27 -16.39 -19.37
C SER A 7 8.73 -16.54 -18.95
N HIS A 8 9.43 -15.44 -18.63
CA HIS A 8 10.84 -15.50 -18.28
C HIS A 8 11.06 -16.31 -16.98
N PRO A 9 12.04 -17.24 -16.92
CA PRO A 9 12.25 -18.14 -15.77
C PRO A 9 12.46 -17.45 -14.42
N ARG A 10 12.89 -16.18 -14.42
CA ARG A 10 13.05 -15.34 -13.21
C ARG A 10 11.76 -15.15 -12.41
N PHE A 11 10.60 -15.35 -13.04
CA PHE A 11 9.28 -15.27 -12.41
C PHE A 11 8.72 -16.65 -12.02
N GLY A 12 9.48 -17.72 -12.29
CA GLY A 12 9.06 -19.09 -12.03
C GLY A 12 9.59 -19.64 -10.70
N ARG A 13 9.02 -20.77 -10.28
CA ARG A 13 9.38 -21.46 -9.02
C ARG A 13 10.87 -21.81 -8.88
N GLY A 14 11.53 -22.14 -10.00
CA GLY A 14 12.95 -22.49 -9.99
C GLY A 14 13.84 -21.34 -9.52
N PHE A 15 13.55 -20.12 -9.99
CA PHE A 15 14.23 -18.92 -9.50
C PHE A 15 13.90 -18.67 -8.01
N GLY A 16 12.63 -18.82 -7.62
CA GLY A 16 12.21 -18.71 -6.22
C GLY A 16 12.99 -19.67 -5.31
N LEU A 17 13.19 -20.92 -5.71
CA LEU A 17 14.01 -21.89 -4.97
C LEU A 17 15.45 -21.41 -4.82
N LEU A 18 16.11 -21.02 -5.92
CA LEU A 18 17.47 -20.49 -5.89
C LEU A 18 17.57 -19.28 -4.95
N ARG A 19 16.60 -18.37 -4.98
CA ARG A 19 16.57 -17.18 -4.14
C ARG A 19 16.46 -17.54 -2.66
N ARG A 20 15.58 -18.49 -2.30
CA ARG A 20 15.42 -18.94 -0.90
C ARG A 20 16.71 -19.53 -0.33
N VAL A 21 17.44 -20.34 -1.10
CA VAL A 21 18.64 -21.03 -0.61
C VAL A 21 19.88 -20.12 -0.56
N THR A 22 19.98 -19.16 -1.48
CA THR A 22 21.14 -18.23 -1.56
C THR A 22 20.97 -16.97 -0.71
N SER A 23 19.77 -16.68 -0.22
CA SER A 23 19.50 -15.48 0.57
C SER A 23 20.22 -15.49 1.92
N SER A 24 20.78 -14.34 2.30
CA SER A 24 21.23 -14.11 3.69
C SER A 24 20.09 -14.19 4.71
N ARG A 25 18.83 -14.05 4.26
CA ARG A 25 17.62 -14.14 5.08
C ARG A 25 16.99 -15.54 5.08
N ARG A 26 17.66 -16.57 4.56
CA ARG A 26 17.08 -17.91 4.31
C ARG A 26 16.36 -18.53 5.51
N LYS A 27 16.89 -18.36 6.74
CA LYS A 27 16.27 -18.90 7.97
C LYS A 27 14.91 -18.24 8.24
N HIS A 28 14.84 -16.92 8.15
CA HIS A 28 13.60 -16.15 8.34
C HIS A 28 12.59 -16.39 7.22
N ILE A 29 13.08 -16.50 5.98
CA ILE A 29 12.25 -16.86 4.83
C ILE A 29 11.63 -18.25 5.01
N ALA A 30 12.38 -19.24 5.51
CA ALA A 30 11.85 -20.56 5.79
C ALA A 30 10.72 -20.49 6.84
N LEU A 31 10.94 -19.76 7.93
CA LEU A 31 9.95 -19.58 8.99
C LEU A 31 8.65 -18.93 8.48
N VAL A 32 8.74 -17.80 7.79
CA VAL A 32 7.55 -17.12 7.23
C VAL A 32 6.82 -18.00 6.22
N ARG A 33 7.58 -18.79 5.45
CA ARG A 33 7.02 -19.72 4.48
C ARG A 33 6.24 -20.85 5.12
N ASP A 34 6.76 -21.41 6.21
CA ASP A 34 6.07 -22.47 6.95
C ASP A 34 4.78 -21.93 7.60
N LEU A 35 4.77 -20.67 8.04
CA LEU A 35 3.59 -20.01 8.61
C LEU A 35 2.43 -19.94 7.61
N TYR A 36 2.59 -19.32 6.44
CA TYR A 36 1.47 -19.21 5.49
C TYR A 36 1.08 -20.55 4.85
N ARG A 37 1.90 -21.60 4.97
CA ARG A 37 1.53 -22.95 4.50
C ARG A 37 0.67 -23.71 5.49
N GLN A 38 0.75 -23.34 6.76
CA GLN A 38 -0.09 -23.88 7.83
C GLN A 38 -1.39 -23.10 7.98
N MET A 39 -1.49 -21.94 7.34
CA MET A 39 -2.67 -21.09 7.33
C MET A 39 -3.39 -21.20 5.99
N ASP A 40 -4.72 -21.12 6.01
CA ASP A 40 -5.50 -21.14 4.78
C ASP A 40 -5.26 -19.88 3.95
N MET A 41 -5.24 -20.08 2.62
CA MET A 41 -5.25 -19.01 1.64
C MET A 41 -6.70 -18.62 1.34
N VAL A 42 -6.93 -17.36 1.01
CA VAL A 42 -8.25 -16.80 0.72
C VAL A 42 -8.49 -16.77 -0.79
N GLU A 43 -9.63 -17.29 -1.24
CA GLU A 43 -10.01 -17.42 -2.65
C GLU A 43 -11.24 -16.56 -3.03
N ASP A 44 -11.42 -15.42 -2.36
CA ASP A 44 -12.59 -14.53 -2.54
C ASP A 44 -12.57 -13.72 -3.86
N GLY A 45 -11.60 -13.98 -4.74
CA GLY A 45 -11.43 -13.32 -6.03
C GLY A 45 -10.63 -12.01 -5.95
N CYS A 46 -10.82 -11.15 -6.95
CA CYS A 46 -10.15 -9.86 -7.06
C CYS A 46 -10.58 -8.89 -5.96
N LEU A 47 -9.62 -8.27 -5.27
CA LEU A 47 -9.86 -7.32 -4.18
C LEU A 47 -10.72 -6.13 -4.60
N CYS A 48 -10.65 -5.73 -5.88
CA CYS A 48 -11.46 -4.67 -6.44
C CYS A 48 -12.85 -5.20 -6.89
N CYS A 49 -12.88 -6.04 -7.93
CA CYS A 49 -14.11 -6.42 -8.64
C CYS A 49 -14.70 -7.79 -8.28
N GLY A 50 -14.05 -8.61 -7.45
CA GLY A 50 -14.50 -9.95 -7.08
C GLY A 50 -14.38 -11.03 -8.16
N ASN A 51 -13.99 -10.68 -9.39
CA ASN A 51 -13.80 -11.67 -10.45
C ASN A 51 -12.63 -12.62 -10.14
N ARG A 52 -12.70 -13.86 -10.65
CA ARG A 52 -11.69 -14.91 -10.49
C ARG A 52 -10.89 -15.20 -11.76
N ASP A 53 -11.08 -14.41 -12.81
CA ASP A 53 -10.33 -14.52 -14.04
C ASP A 53 -9.01 -13.74 -13.96
N PHE A 54 -7.90 -14.48 -13.95
CA PHE A 54 -6.56 -13.95 -13.73
C PHE A 54 -5.55 -14.47 -14.76
N SER A 55 -4.56 -13.63 -15.05
CA SER A 55 -3.31 -14.03 -15.70
C SER A 55 -2.15 -14.00 -14.70
N LEU A 56 -1.35 -15.06 -14.69
CA LEU A 56 -0.20 -15.25 -13.83
C LEU A 56 0.98 -14.38 -14.27
N LEU A 57 1.47 -13.52 -13.38
CA LEU A 57 2.68 -12.70 -13.58
C LEU A 57 3.92 -13.38 -12.98
N ALA A 58 3.83 -13.86 -11.74
CA ALA A 58 4.94 -14.52 -11.06
C ALA A 58 4.47 -15.62 -10.12
N GLU A 59 5.26 -16.69 -10.00
CA GLU A 59 5.06 -17.78 -9.03
C GLU A 59 5.93 -17.63 -7.78
N CYS A 60 6.73 -16.56 -7.74
CA CYS A 60 7.46 -16.19 -6.55
C CYS A 60 7.72 -14.69 -6.48
N ASP A 61 7.90 -14.22 -5.25
CA ASP A 61 8.20 -12.82 -4.96
C ASP A 61 9.72 -12.55 -4.91
N ARG A 62 10.14 -11.32 -4.56
CA ARG A 62 11.56 -10.93 -4.46
C ARG A 62 12.39 -11.74 -3.46
N TYR A 63 11.75 -12.31 -2.45
CA TYR A 63 12.35 -13.15 -1.41
C TYR A 63 12.32 -14.63 -1.78
N GLY A 64 11.54 -14.99 -2.79
CA GLY A 64 11.33 -16.35 -3.26
C GLY A 64 10.20 -17.06 -2.53
N PHE A 65 9.28 -16.36 -1.86
CA PHE A 65 8.05 -16.99 -1.35
C PHE A 65 7.24 -17.56 -2.52
N ASP A 66 6.65 -18.75 -2.35
CA ASP A 66 5.83 -19.44 -3.37
C ASP A 66 4.41 -18.88 -3.46
N LEU A 67 4.32 -17.56 -3.63
CA LEU A 67 3.09 -16.80 -3.79
C LEU A 67 2.90 -16.40 -5.25
N GLN A 68 1.66 -16.47 -5.71
CA GLN A 68 1.32 -16.13 -7.09
C GLN A 68 0.90 -14.67 -7.19
N LYS A 69 1.70 -13.88 -7.91
CA LYS A 69 1.34 -12.52 -8.30
C LYS A 69 0.59 -12.58 -9.63
N GLN A 70 -0.61 -12.03 -9.68
CA GLN A 70 -1.52 -12.18 -10.81
C GLN A 70 -2.18 -10.84 -11.16
N ILE A 71 -2.57 -10.67 -12.42
CA ILE A 71 -3.37 -9.53 -12.90
C ILE A 71 -4.80 -9.99 -13.16
N CYS A 72 -5.77 -9.25 -12.62
CA CYS A 72 -7.19 -9.49 -12.88
C CYS A 72 -7.54 -9.10 -14.32
N GLU A 73 -8.16 -10.00 -15.08
CA GLU A 73 -8.50 -9.76 -16.48
C GLU A 73 -9.74 -8.86 -16.64
N SER A 74 -10.51 -8.68 -15.57
CA SER A 74 -11.71 -7.84 -15.58
C SER A 74 -11.45 -6.39 -15.23
N CYS A 75 -10.58 -6.10 -14.26
CA CYS A 75 -10.34 -4.73 -13.79
C CYS A 75 -8.87 -4.29 -13.84
N GLY A 76 -7.94 -5.18 -14.18
CA GLY A 76 -6.53 -4.84 -14.32
C GLY A 76 -5.72 -4.75 -13.02
N LEU A 77 -6.36 -4.89 -11.85
CA LEU A 77 -5.65 -4.90 -10.56
C LEU A 77 -4.64 -6.05 -10.51
N VAL A 78 -3.41 -5.73 -10.13
CA VAL A 78 -2.38 -6.72 -9.82
C VAL A 78 -2.45 -7.03 -8.33
N GLN A 79 -2.49 -8.32 -7.98
CA GLN A 79 -2.59 -8.76 -6.59
C GLN A 79 -1.94 -10.13 -6.37
N THR A 80 -1.67 -10.46 -5.10
CA THR A 80 -1.38 -11.84 -4.72
C THR A 80 -2.70 -12.63 -4.69
N TYR A 81 -2.80 -13.70 -5.47
CA TYR A 81 -3.98 -14.57 -5.52
C TYR A 81 -3.58 -16.04 -5.71
N PRO A 82 -4.14 -17.02 -4.98
CA PRO A 82 -4.92 -16.89 -3.74
C PRO A 82 -4.25 -15.93 -2.74
N ALA A 83 -5.06 -15.20 -1.98
CA ALA A 83 -4.58 -14.17 -1.06
C ALA A 83 -4.13 -14.79 0.27
N LEU A 84 -3.22 -14.11 0.96
CA LEU A 84 -2.86 -14.46 2.33
C LEU A 84 -4.02 -14.11 3.27
N SER A 85 -4.33 -14.99 4.23
CA SER A 85 -5.38 -14.73 5.21
C SER A 85 -5.03 -13.57 6.14
N GLN A 86 -6.05 -12.90 6.67
CA GLN A 86 -5.89 -11.81 7.64
C GLN A 86 -5.07 -12.28 8.85
N SER A 87 -5.35 -13.48 9.37
CA SER A 87 -4.60 -14.06 10.49
C SER A 87 -3.12 -14.25 10.20
N PHE A 88 -2.74 -14.57 8.95
CA PHE A 88 -1.34 -14.60 8.57
C PHE A 88 -0.74 -13.20 8.56
N LEU A 89 -1.43 -12.24 7.94
CA LEU A 89 -0.92 -10.87 7.80
C LEU A 89 -0.72 -10.23 9.17
N ASP A 90 -1.65 -10.41 10.12
CA ASP A 90 -1.52 -9.91 11.49
C ASP A 90 -0.24 -10.41 12.18
N VAL A 91 0.04 -11.72 12.09
CA VAL A 91 1.27 -12.33 12.61
C VAL A 91 2.50 -11.83 11.85
N PHE A 92 2.41 -11.76 10.52
CA PHE A 92 3.50 -11.32 9.67
C PHE A 92 3.93 -9.89 9.98
N TYR A 93 3.00 -8.95 10.10
CA TYR A 93 3.31 -7.54 10.41
C TYR A 93 3.86 -7.37 11.81
N ARG A 94 3.25 -8.03 12.81
CA ARG A 94 3.69 -7.94 14.20
C ARG A 94 5.09 -8.53 14.42
N ASP A 95 5.35 -9.72 13.88
CA ASP A 95 6.49 -10.54 14.32
C ASP A 95 7.61 -10.69 13.27
N HIS A 96 7.32 -10.45 11.98
CA HIS A 96 8.19 -10.87 10.89
C HIS A 96 8.54 -9.79 9.85
N TYR A 97 7.69 -8.78 9.64
CA TYR A 97 7.83 -7.78 8.59
C TYR A 97 9.15 -7.00 8.74
N ARG A 98 9.34 -6.30 9.85
CA ARG A 98 10.55 -5.47 10.05
C ARG A 98 11.84 -6.28 9.92
N ARG A 99 11.92 -7.43 10.58
CA ARG A 99 13.06 -8.37 10.51
C ARG A 99 13.39 -8.79 9.08
N LEU A 100 12.37 -9.09 8.28
CA LEU A 100 12.55 -9.47 6.89
C LEU A 100 13.10 -8.29 6.06
N TYR A 101 12.62 -7.07 6.28
CA TYR A 101 12.98 -5.91 5.45
C TYR A 101 14.30 -5.27 5.89
N THR A 102 14.48 -4.98 7.17
CA THR A 102 15.65 -4.26 7.72
C THR A 102 16.86 -5.15 8.00
N LYS A 103 16.66 -6.48 8.14
CA LYS A 103 17.67 -7.42 8.70
C LYS A 103 18.14 -7.06 10.12
N SER A 104 17.38 -6.27 10.85
CA SER A 104 17.71 -5.79 12.18
C SER A 104 16.51 -5.94 13.10
N ASP A 105 16.77 -6.36 14.34
CA ASP A 105 15.78 -6.27 15.43
C ASP A 105 15.73 -4.86 16.03
N LEU A 106 16.78 -4.06 15.84
CA LEU A 106 16.86 -2.68 16.27
C LEU A 106 16.22 -1.76 15.23
N VAL A 107 15.38 -0.84 15.70
CA VAL A 107 14.72 0.18 14.89
C VAL A 107 15.50 1.48 15.03
N ASN A 108 15.98 2.02 13.90
CA ASN A 108 16.58 3.35 13.86
C ASN A 108 15.48 4.39 13.63
N TYR A 109 14.84 4.82 14.71
CA TYR A 109 13.74 5.76 14.62
C TYR A 109 14.19 7.13 14.07
N ASP A 110 15.40 7.60 14.36
CA ASP A 110 15.88 8.90 13.85
C ASP A 110 15.88 8.96 12.32
N HIS A 111 16.37 7.90 11.66
CA HIS A 111 16.32 7.80 10.20
C HIS A 111 14.89 7.72 9.67
N ILE A 112 14.03 6.92 10.33
CA ILE A 112 12.62 6.78 9.95
C ILE A 112 11.90 8.12 10.04
N LEU A 113 12.14 8.87 11.12
CA LEU A 113 11.55 10.18 11.34
C LEU A 113 12.00 11.20 10.30
N ALA A 114 13.29 11.23 9.96
CA ALA A 114 13.81 12.11 8.92
C ALA A 114 13.13 11.84 7.56
N GLU A 115 13.08 10.56 7.15
CA GLU A 115 12.42 10.15 5.91
C GLU A 115 10.91 10.48 5.91
N GLN A 116 10.23 10.25 7.03
CA GLN A 116 8.81 10.56 7.19
C GLN A 116 8.55 12.07 7.19
N ASN A 117 9.42 12.87 7.78
CA ASN A 117 9.29 14.33 7.76
C ASN A 117 9.45 14.89 6.34
N GLU A 118 10.44 14.40 5.59
CA GLU A 118 10.60 14.73 4.16
C GLU A 118 9.37 14.30 3.33
N ARG A 119 8.78 13.14 3.63
CA ARG A 119 7.49 12.72 3.04
C ARG A 119 6.38 13.71 3.39
N GLY A 120 6.27 14.13 4.65
CA GLY A 120 5.31 15.13 5.10
C GLY A 120 5.40 16.43 4.29
N GLU A 121 6.61 16.93 4.05
CA GLU A 121 6.82 18.10 3.20
C GLU A 121 6.34 17.88 1.76
N ARG A 122 6.68 16.73 1.17
CA ARG A 122 6.20 16.37 -0.19
C ARG A 122 4.68 16.27 -0.24
N PHE A 123 4.05 15.69 0.78
CA PHE A 123 2.59 15.53 0.85
C PHE A 123 1.91 16.88 0.98
N HIS A 124 2.41 17.76 1.83
CA HIS A 124 1.91 19.12 1.96
C HIS A 124 2.01 19.88 0.63
N ARG A 125 3.14 19.77 -0.07
CA ARG A 125 3.30 20.37 -1.41
C ARG A 125 2.34 19.80 -2.45
N PHE A 126 2.02 18.51 -2.37
CA PHE A 126 1.05 17.88 -3.26
C PHE A 126 -0.39 18.32 -2.94
N LEU A 127 -0.75 18.39 -1.65
CA LEU A 127 -2.04 18.91 -1.19
C LEU A 127 -2.28 20.34 -1.68
N LEU A 128 -1.24 21.19 -1.63
CA LEU A 128 -1.29 22.57 -2.12
C LEU A 128 -1.56 22.72 -3.63
N GLN A 129 -1.60 21.63 -4.39
CA GLN A 129 -2.01 21.66 -5.81
C GLN A 129 -3.53 21.72 -5.98
N GLU A 130 -4.29 21.26 -4.99
CA GLU A 130 -5.77 21.19 -5.03
C GLU A 130 -6.44 21.91 -3.85
N LEU A 131 -5.70 22.16 -2.77
CA LEU A 131 -6.13 22.83 -1.55
C LEU A 131 -5.32 24.10 -1.34
N ASP A 132 -5.96 25.18 -0.87
CA ASP A 132 -5.20 26.34 -0.43
C ASP A 132 -4.60 26.13 0.99
N ALA A 133 -3.61 26.96 1.34
CA ALA A 133 -2.93 26.85 2.63
C ALA A 133 -3.86 27.09 3.82
N ALA A 134 -4.93 27.89 3.66
CA ALA A 134 -5.89 28.14 4.73
C ALA A 134 -6.77 26.90 4.98
N GLN A 135 -7.18 26.20 3.92
CA GLN A 135 -7.91 24.93 4.03
C GLN A 135 -7.12 23.88 4.79
N ILE A 136 -5.81 23.75 4.52
CA ILE A 136 -4.93 22.82 5.24
C ILE A 136 -4.75 23.28 6.70
N ALA A 137 -4.51 24.58 6.92
CA ALA A 137 -4.33 25.14 8.26
C ALA A 137 -5.56 24.98 9.17
N GLU A 138 -6.77 24.99 8.61
CA GLU A 138 -8.03 24.77 9.35
C GLU A 138 -8.41 23.29 9.49
N SER A 139 -7.69 22.38 8.82
CA SER A 139 -7.99 20.96 8.83
C SER A 139 -7.29 20.22 9.97
N HIS A 140 -7.95 19.16 10.46
CA HIS A 140 -7.35 18.16 11.33
C HIS A 140 -6.72 17.05 10.46
N VAL A 141 -5.40 16.86 10.55
CA VAL A 141 -4.70 15.83 9.78
C VAL A 141 -4.67 14.53 10.57
N VAL A 142 -5.19 13.45 9.98
CA VAL A 142 -5.33 12.14 10.60
C VAL A 142 -4.58 11.10 9.78
N GLU A 143 -3.52 10.52 10.32
CA GLU A 143 -2.74 9.49 9.62
C GLU A 143 -3.06 8.08 10.15
N ILE A 144 -3.49 7.19 9.27
CA ILE A 144 -3.72 5.77 9.60
C ILE A 144 -2.49 4.99 9.12
N GLY A 145 -1.87 4.23 10.03
CA GLY A 145 -0.55 3.62 9.83
C GLY A 145 0.58 4.63 9.98
N CYS A 146 0.54 5.46 11.03
CA CYS A 146 1.44 6.58 11.21
C CYS A 146 2.87 6.20 11.65
N SER A 147 3.11 4.93 12.02
CA SER A 147 4.38 4.49 12.61
C SER A 147 4.79 5.42 13.76
N ALA A 148 5.98 6.03 13.71
CA ALA A 148 6.47 6.99 14.71
C ALA A 148 5.98 8.44 14.49
N GLY A 149 5.08 8.70 13.54
CA GLY A 149 4.39 9.98 13.35
C GLY A 149 5.24 11.08 12.71
N GLY A 150 6.29 10.75 11.96
CA GLY A 150 7.18 11.77 11.35
C GLY A 150 6.50 12.64 10.28
N ILE A 151 5.50 12.09 9.56
CA ILE A 151 4.65 12.86 8.63
C ILE A 151 3.80 13.86 9.43
N LEU A 152 3.12 13.40 10.48
CA LEU A 152 2.34 14.26 11.38
C LEU A 152 3.20 15.32 12.08
N ALA A 153 4.44 15.01 12.43
CA ALA A 153 5.36 15.99 13.00
C ALA A 153 5.61 17.19 12.06
N TYR A 154 5.62 16.97 10.74
CA TYR A 154 5.66 18.05 9.75
C TYR A 154 4.34 18.83 9.70
N PHE A 155 3.19 18.13 9.67
CA PHE A 155 1.87 18.77 9.58
C PHE A 155 1.46 19.51 10.86
N ARG A 156 2.06 19.21 12.01
CA ARG A 156 1.79 19.90 13.28
C ARG A 156 1.90 21.43 13.16
N ASP A 157 2.81 21.91 12.33
CA ASP A 157 3.06 23.34 12.15
C ASP A 157 2.26 23.95 10.97
N HIS A 158 1.48 23.14 10.26
CA HIS A 158 0.76 23.51 9.03
C HIS A 158 -0.75 23.21 9.06
N ALA A 159 -1.24 22.54 10.11
CA ALA A 159 -2.61 22.08 10.26
C ALA A 159 -3.16 22.46 11.65
N LYS A 160 -4.48 22.40 11.81
CA LYS A 160 -5.16 22.79 13.06
C LYS A 160 -4.83 21.85 14.22
N SER A 161 -4.78 20.56 13.92
CA SER A 161 -4.22 19.54 14.81
C SER A 161 -3.80 18.32 14.02
N VAL A 162 -3.03 17.45 14.66
CA VAL A 162 -2.57 16.18 14.11
C VAL A 162 -2.94 15.03 15.03
N GLN A 163 -3.34 13.91 14.46
CA GLN A 163 -3.65 12.67 15.16
C GLN A 163 -3.18 11.48 14.30
N GLY A 164 -2.69 10.40 14.92
CA GLY A 164 -2.26 9.21 14.21
C GLY A 164 -2.61 7.91 14.94
N CYS A 165 -2.69 6.82 14.19
CA CYS A 165 -2.79 5.47 14.76
C CYS A 165 -1.87 4.50 14.01
N ASP A 166 -1.28 3.54 14.73
CA ASP A 166 -0.52 2.45 14.15
C ASP A 166 -0.55 1.22 15.08
N LEU A 167 -0.42 0.01 14.52
CA LEU A 167 -0.37 -1.22 15.32
C LEU A 167 0.98 -1.44 16.01
N ASP A 168 2.04 -0.73 15.60
CA ASP A 168 3.35 -0.78 16.25
C ASP A 168 3.40 0.12 17.49
N GLU A 169 3.01 -0.45 18.63
CA GLU A 169 2.99 0.23 19.92
C GLU A 169 4.34 0.85 20.29
N ALA A 170 5.47 0.24 19.90
CA ALA A 170 6.79 0.79 20.19
C ALA A 170 7.08 2.06 19.38
N ALA A 171 6.68 2.09 18.12
CA ALA A 171 6.81 3.28 17.26
C ALA A 171 5.89 4.41 17.75
N VAL A 172 4.63 4.09 18.06
CA VAL A 172 3.64 5.04 18.60
C VAL A 172 4.14 5.69 19.89
N ARG A 173 4.56 4.89 20.88
CA ARG A 173 5.08 5.42 22.16
C ARG A 173 6.31 6.31 21.95
N PHE A 174 7.21 5.91 21.05
CA PHE A 174 8.40 6.69 20.73
C PHE A 174 8.03 8.04 20.10
N GLY A 175 7.17 8.04 19.07
CA GLY A 175 6.73 9.25 18.37
C GLY A 175 5.97 10.23 19.27
N ALA A 176 5.05 9.71 20.09
CA ALA A 176 4.28 10.52 21.02
C ALA A 176 5.18 11.21 22.05
N ALA A 177 6.16 10.49 22.60
CA ALA A 177 7.14 11.06 23.53
C ALA A 177 8.07 12.09 22.86
N GLN A 178 8.45 11.86 21.60
CA GLN A 178 9.38 12.71 20.86
C GLN A 178 8.74 14.04 20.42
N PHE A 179 7.49 14.02 19.95
CA PHE A 179 6.86 15.18 19.31
C PHE A 179 5.74 15.82 20.12
N GLY A 180 5.22 15.13 21.16
CA GLY A 180 4.07 15.59 21.93
C GLY A 180 2.78 15.64 21.11
N ILE A 181 2.59 14.71 20.17
CA ILE A 181 1.40 14.60 19.30
C ILE A 181 0.54 13.41 19.70
N ASP A 182 -0.75 13.45 19.32
CA ASP A 182 -1.72 12.40 19.64
C ASP A 182 -1.54 11.18 18.74
N LEU A 183 -0.91 10.12 19.26
CA LEU A 183 -0.73 8.84 18.57
C LEU A 183 -1.30 7.70 19.43
N THR A 184 -2.12 6.82 18.82
CA THR A 184 -2.69 5.64 19.49
C THR A 184 -2.22 4.32 18.85
N ALA A 185 -2.15 3.27 19.67
CA ALA A 185 -1.70 1.94 19.25
C ALA A 185 -2.86 1.08 18.73
N GLU A 186 -3.52 1.54 17.67
CA GLU A 186 -4.80 1.02 17.16
C GLU A 186 -4.77 0.92 15.64
N ALA A 187 -5.69 0.14 15.05
CA ALA A 187 -5.84 0.04 13.59
C ALA A 187 -6.55 1.27 12.98
N PHE A 188 -7.35 1.97 13.78
CA PHE A 188 -8.10 3.16 13.41
C PHE A 188 -8.40 3.96 14.70
N PRO A 189 -8.42 5.30 14.70
CA PRO A 189 -8.63 6.08 15.91
C PRO A 189 -10.04 5.87 16.50
N ASP A 190 -10.15 5.70 17.82
CA ASP A 190 -11.42 5.56 18.54
C ASP A 190 -12.31 6.83 18.49
N SER A 191 -11.69 7.99 18.34
CA SER A 191 -12.38 9.27 18.21
C SER A 191 -11.64 10.19 17.25
N LEU A 192 -12.39 11.05 16.57
CA LEU A 192 -11.86 12.02 15.61
C LEU A 192 -12.31 13.43 16.01
N PRO A 193 -11.47 14.45 15.77
CA PRO A 193 -11.83 15.83 16.07
C PRO A 193 -12.99 16.34 15.20
N GLU A 194 -13.77 17.26 15.77
CA GLU A 194 -14.85 17.95 15.04
C GLU A 194 -14.27 19.00 14.07
N GLY A 195 -14.69 18.96 12.81
CA GLY A 195 -14.29 19.89 11.77
C GLY A 195 -13.75 19.22 10.51
N PRO A 196 -13.23 20.01 9.56
CA PRO A 196 -12.61 19.51 8.34
C PRO A 196 -11.42 18.61 8.65
N LYS A 197 -11.29 17.50 7.93
CA LYS A 197 -10.24 16.49 8.13
C LYS A 197 -9.50 16.19 6.83
N ILE A 198 -8.21 15.95 6.95
CA ILE A 198 -7.39 15.36 5.90
C ILE A 198 -6.89 14.01 6.42
N PHE A 199 -7.44 12.93 5.90
CA PHE A 199 -6.98 11.57 6.18
C PHE A 199 -5.75 11.26 5.31
N ILE A 200 -4.73 10.62 5.87
CA ILE A 200 -3.52 10.21 5.16
C ILE A 200 -3.38 8.68 5.26
N LEU A 201 -3.18 8.03 4.11
CA LEU A 201 -2.69 6.66 3.99
C LEU A 201 -1.35 6.68 3.22
N SER A 202 -0.25 6.52 3.95
CA SER A 202 1.11 6.50 3.39
C SER A 202 1.66 5.09 3.42
N HIS A 203 1.70 4.42 2.27
CA HIS A 203 2.18 3.03 2.16
C HIS A 203 1.45 2.04 3.08
N VAL A 204 0.13 2.20 3.19
CA VAL A 204 -0.72 1.33 3.99
C VAL A 204 -1.65 0.50 3.12
N LEU A 205 -2.32 1.11 2.13
CA LEU A 205 -3.41 0.46 1.42
C LEU A 205 -2.96 -0.80 0.65
N GLU A 206 -1.74 -0.83 0.14
CA GLU A 206 -1.13 -1.97 -0.55
C GLU A 206 -0.85 -3.17 0.36
N HIS A 207 -0.90 -2.96 1.69
CA HIS A 207 -0.71 -3.96 2.73
C HIS A 207 -2.04 -4.54 3.26
N VAL A 208 -3.16 -3.88 2.97
CA VAL A 208 -4.46 -4.20 3.59
C VAL A 208 -5.16 -5.33 2.83
N ALA A 209 -5.47 -6.43 3.53
CA ALA A 209 -6.15 -7.58 2.93
C ALA A 209 -7.56 -7.26 2.42
N LYS A 210 -8.22 -6.30 3.08
CA LYS A 210 -9.60 -5.89 2.82
C LYS A 210 -9.69 -4.38 2.57
N PRO A 211 -9.10 -3.87 1.46
CA PRO A 211 -8.95 -2.43 1.24
C PRO A 211 -10.29 -1.70 1.20
N LYS A 212 -11.35 -2.35 0.67
CA LYS A 212 -12.70 -1.78 0.61
C LYS A 212 -13.32 -1.54 1.99
N GLU A 213 -13.03 -2.41 2.98
CA GLU A 213 -13.55 -2.23 4.35
C GLU A 213 -12.89 -1.02 5.02
N LEU A 214 -11.55 -0.90 4.93
CA LEU A 214 -10.82 0.27 5.45
C LEU A 214 -11.28 1.57 4.77
N LEU A 215 -11.38 1.58 3.44
CA LEU A 215 -11.82 2.76 2.70
C LEU A 215 -13.27 3.14 3.03
N ALA A 216 -14.16 2.16 3.20
CA ALA A 216 -15.53 2.42 3.63
C ALA A 216 -15.58 3.00 5.06
N GLN A 217 -14.73 2.52 5.96
CA GLN A 217 -14.60 3.06 7.32
C GLN A 217 -14.13 4.52 7.30
N ILE A 218 -13.10 4.86 6.51
CA ILE A 218 -12.65 6.25 6.32
C ILE A 218 -13.79 7.09 5.76
N ARG A 219 -14.42 6.64 4.67
CA ARG A 219 -15.54 7.33 4.00
C ARG A 219 -16.71 7.61 4.95
N ALA A 220 -16.99 6.71 5.89
CA ALA A 220 -18.04 6.89 6.90
C ALA A 220 -17.77 8.06 7.87
N HIS A 221 -16.49 8.38 8.11
CA HIS A 221 -16.05 9.49 8.95
C HIS A 221 -15.77 10.78 8.17
N MET A 222 -15.88 10.74 6.83
CA MET A 222 -15.71 11.91 5.98
C MET A 222 -17.03 12.69 5.85
N GLY A 223 -16.98 13.97 6.17
CA GLY A 223 -18.00 14.98 5.89
C GLY A 223 -17.66 15.85 4.67
N PRO A 224 -18.52 16.82 4.34
CA PRO A 224 -18.23 17.83 3.32
C PRO A 224 -16.95 18.62 3.66
N GLY A 225 -16.05 18.75 2.69
CA GLY A 225 -14.77 19.45 2.87
C GLY A 225 -13.63 18.56 3.41
N ASP A 226 -13.92 17.30 3.75
CA ASP A 226 -12.88 16.35 4.13
C ASP A 226 -12.19 15.75 2.89
N HIS A 227 -10.90 15.46 3.04
CA HIS A 227 -10.06 14.88 2.00
C HIS A 227 -9.38 13.61 2.48
N LEU A 228 -9.17 12.67 1.55
CA LEU A 228 -8.34 11.49 1.75
C LEU A 228 -7.14 11.59 0.81
N PHE A 229 -5.95 11.70 1.38
CA PHE A 229 -4.69 11.61 0.69
C PHE A 229 -4.16 10.16 0.75
N ILE A 230 -3.75 9.62 -0.38
CA ILE A 230 -3.15 8.29 -0.47
C ILE A 230 -1.85 8.37 -1.26
N GLU A 231 -0.79 7.76 -0.74
CA GLU A 231 0.41 7.42 -1.50
C GLU A 231 0.69 5.92 -1.34
N VAL A 232 0.81 5.21 -2.47
CA VAL A 232 1.27 3.82 -2.54
C VAL A 232 2.22 3.65 -3.73
N PRO A 233 3.06 2.59 -3.79
CA PRO A 233 3.98 2.38 -4.91
C PRO A 233 3.27 2.18 -6.24
N GLY A 234 3.54 3.04 -7.23
CA GLY A 234 2.95 2.93 -8.57
C GLY A 234 3.58 1.84 -9.43
N LEU A 235 2.78 0.86 -9.87
CA LEU A 235 3.24 -0.24 -10.73
C LEU A 235 3.90 0.27 -12.01
N ASN A 236 3.34 1.30 -12.63
CA ASN A 236 3.83 1.87 -13.88
C ASN A 236 5.18 2.59 -13.71
N MET A 237 5.49 3.09 -12.52
CA MET A 237 6.74 3.80 -12.23
C MET A 237 7.97 2.88 -12.26
N VAL A 238 7.77 1.56 -12.21
CA VAL A 238 8.86 0.61 -12.46
C VAL A 238 9.45 0.82 -13.85
N ALA A 239 8.64 1.13 -14.88
CA ALA A 239 9.17 1.43 -16.21
C ALA A 239 10.04 2.70 -16.24
N GLU A 240 9.75 3.65 -15.35
CA GLU A 240 10.43 4.95 -15.24
C GLU A 240 11.69 4.91 -14.35
N GLY A 241 11.96 3.76 -13.72
CA GLY A 241 13.23 3.51 -13.01
C GLY A 241 13.09 3.19 -11.53
N GLU A 242 11.88 3.26 -10.98
CA GLU A 242 11.66 2.71 -9.65
C GLU A 242 12.03 1.21 -9.60
N TYR A 243 12.53 0.78 -8.46
CA TYR A 243 13.05 -0.58 -8.27
C TYR A 243 14.10 -0.98 -9.32
N SER A 244 14.83 0.00 -9.89
CA SER A 244 15.82 -0.22 -10.95
C SER A 244 15.24 -0.95 -12.16
N HIS A 245 14.04 -0.55 -12.60
CA HIS A 245 13.30 -1.17 -13.69
C HIS A 245 12.89 -2.64 -13.47
N ASN A 246 12.94 -3.11 -12.23
CA ASN A 246 12.84 -4.53 -11.94
C ASN A 246 11.50 -4.90 -11.29
N LEU A 247 10.53 -5.36 -12.09
CA LEU A 247 9.23 -5.85 -11.59
C LEU A 247 9.36 -6.93 -10.51
N ARG A 248 10.36 -7.79 -10.61
CA ARG A 248 10.60 -8.84 -9.61
C ARG A 248 11.10 -8.27 -8.27
N ALA A 249 11.76 -7.11 -8.27
CA ALA A 249 12.16 -6.44 -7.04
C ALA A 249 10.98 -5.68 -6.41
N TYR A 250 10.04 -5.23 -7.24
CA TYR A 250 8.77 -4.62 -6.83
C TYR A 250 7.82 -5.65 -6.20
N PHE A 251 7.62 -6.83 -6.80
CA PHE A 251 6.74 -7.85 -6.24
C PHE A 251 7.28 -8.46 -4.94
N HIS A 252 6.54 -8.28 -3.84
CA HIS A 252 6.88 -8.86 -2.55
C HIS A 252 5.68 -9.17 -1.67
N ILE A 253 5.86 -10.12 -0.75
CA ILE A 253 4.81 -10.67 0.13
C ILE A 253 3.94 -9.62 0.82
N ALA A 254 4.51 -8.49 1.25
CA ALA A 254 3.76 -7.46 1.96
C ALA A 254 2.81 -6.65 1.05
N HIS A 255 3.08 -6.55 -0.26
CA HIS A 255 2.15 -5.88 -1.18
C HIS A 255 1.12 -6.92 -1.62
N VAL A 256 -0.04 -6.90 -0.98
CA VAL A 256 -1.16 -7.78 -1.33
C VAL A 256 -1.83 -7.30 -2.62
N ALA A 257 -1.85 -5.99 -2.84
CA ALA A 257 -2.31 -5.32 -4.04
C ALA A 257 -1.22 -4.39 -4.58
N ASP A 258 -1.13 -4.27 -5.90
CA ASP A 258 -0.20 -3.39 -6.59
C ASP A 258 -1.01 -2.49 -7.54
N TYR A 259 -0.91 -1.18 -7.33
CA TYR A 259 -1.82 -0.21 -7.92
C TYR A 259 -1.17 0.57 -9.08
N SER A 260 -2.01 0.94 -10.03
CA SER A 260 -1.87 2.07 -10.94
C SER A 260 -2.83 3.18 -10.49
N ALA A 261 -2.74 4.38 -11.08
CA ALA A 261 -3.68 5.46 -10.77
C ALA A 261 -5.13 5.03 -11.03
N ALA A 262 -5.37 4.35 -12.15
CA ALA A 262 -6.69 3.89 -12.57
C ALA A 262 -7.24 2.77 -11.67
N THR A 263 -6.43 1.76 -11.32
CA THR A 263 -6.89 0.68 -10.42
C THR A 263 -7.11 1.17 -8.98
N LEU A 264 -6.30 2.13 -8.48
CA LEU A 264 -6.56 2.79 -7.20
C LEU A 264 -7.88 3.57 -7.25
N THR A 265 -8.08 4.38 -8.29
CA THR A 265 -9.31 5.15 -8.48
C THR A 265 -10.54 4.25 -8.55
N ALA A 266 -10.47 3.14 -9.28
CA ALA A 266 -11.55 2.16 -9.35
C ALA A 266 -11.85 1.54 -7.98
N MET A 267 -10.82 1.19 -7.20
CA MET A 267 -10.97 0.68 -5.84
C MET A 267 -11.69 1.68 -4.93
N LEU A 268 -11.27 2.94 -4.96
CA LEU A 268 -11.86 4.00 -4.13
C LEU A 268 -13.29 4.33 -4.55
N ALA A 269 -13.60 4.27 -5.85
CA ALA A 269 -14.95 4.43 -6.33
C ALA A 269 -15.91 3.36 -5.77
N GLN A 270 -15.44 2.11 -5.62
CA GLN A 270 -16.23 1.06 -4.97
C GLN A 270 -16.47 1.31 -3.47
N ALA A 271 -15.67 2.17 -2.85
CA ALA A 271 -15.84 2.63 -1.48
C ALA A 271 -16.53 4.01 -1.40
N GLY A 272 -17.16 4.49 -2.48
CA GLY A 272 -17.90 5.76 -2.48
C GLY A 272 -17.01 6.99 -2.33
N LEU A 273 -15.79 6.94 -2.87
CA LEU A 273 -14.84 8.05 -2.96
C LEU A 273 -14.58 8.40 -4.43
N ALA A 274 -14.31 9.67 -4.72
CA ALA A 274 -13.98 10.15 -6.06
C ALA A 274 -12.64 10.89 -6.05
N PRO A 275 -11.83 10.78 -7.11
CA PRO A 275 -10.57 11.50 -7.20
C PRO A 275 -10.82 13.00 -7.45
N LEU A 276 -10.09 13.86 -6.74
CA LEU A 276 -9.78 15.21 -7.21
C LEU A 276 -8.55 15.16 -8.12
N ARG A 277 -7.55 14.37 -7.71
CA ARG A 277 -6.28 14.20 -8.42
C ARG A 277 -5.69 12.84 -8.10
N CYS A 278 -5.12 12.15 -9.09
CA CYS A 278 -4.27 10.98 -8.86
C CYS A 278 -3.22 10.88 -9.97
N THR A 279 -1.95 10.73 -9.59
CA THR A 279 -0.83 10.60 -10.55
C THR A 279 -0.44 9.12 -10.74
N GLU A 280 0.36 8.83 -11.77
CA GLU A 280 0.90 7.48 -12.00
C GLU A 280 1.91 7.01 -10.94
N GLY A 281 2.45 7.94 -10.13
CA GLY A 281 3.14 7.62 -8.88
C GLY A 281 2.21 7.06 -7.81
N VAL A 282 0.91 7.02 -8.08
CA VAL A 282 -0.19 6.59 -7.20
C VAL A 282 -0.19 7.38 -5.89
N THR A 283 0.07 8.68 -6.06
CA THR A 283 -0.21 9.75 -5.09
C THR A 283 -1.50 10.45 -5.51
N GLY A 284 -2.47 10.56 -4.63
CA GLY A 284 -3.77 11.15 -4.97
C GLY A 284 -4.52 11.75 -3.80
N ILE A 285 -5.45 12.64 -4.13
CA ILE A 285 -6.40 13.29 -3.22
C ILE A 285 -7.80 12.90 -3.67
N PHE A 286 -8.61 12.44 -2.72
CA PHE A 286 -9.94 11.93 -2.94
C PHE A 286 -10.92 12.58 -1.98
N VAL A 287 -12.16 12.69 -2.42
CA VAL A 287 -13.28 13.24 -1.66
C VAL A 287 -14.41 12.24 -1.61
N ARG A 288 -15.36 12.47 -0.70
CA ARG A 288 -16.58 11.68 -0.62
C ARG A 288 -17.43 11.84 -1.89
N HIS A 289 -17.90 10.72 -2.43
CA HIS A 289 -18.85 10.67 -3.54
C HIS A 289 -20.23 10.28 -3.03
N GLU A 290 -21.25 11.07 -3.37
CA GLU A 290 -22.65 10.85 -2.97
C GLU A 290 -23.50 10.24 -4.09
N GLY A 291 -22.94 10.10 -5.29
CA GLY A 291 -23.62 9.47 -6.42
C GLY A 291 -23.59 7.94 -6.36
N PRO A 292 -24.23 7.26 -7.33
CA PRO A 292 -24.13 5.81 -7.45
C PRO A 292 -22.68 5.37 -7.66
N VAL A 293 -22.34 4.20 -7.11
CA VAL A 293 -21.04 3.55 -7.34
C VAL A 293 -20.90 3.23 -8.82
N PRO A 294 -19.88 3.75 -9.52
CA PRO A 294 -19.71 3.48 -10.94
C PRO A 294 -19.35 2.01 -11.17
N SER A 295 -19.78 1.48 -12.31
CA SER A 295 -19.31 0.17 -12.79
C SER A 295 -17.80 0.20 -13.00
N ILE A 296 -17.12 -0.87 -12.61
CA ILE A 296 -15.68 -1.00 -12.84
C ILE A 296 -15.42 -1.18 -14.32
N VAL A 297 -14.64 -0.26 -14.90
CA VAL A 297 -14.15 -0.33 -16.27
C VAL A 297 -12.62 -0.44 -16.21
N ARG A 298 -12.08 -1.46 -16.86
CA ARG A 298 -10.62 -1.67 -16.95
C ARG A 298 -10.00 -0.59 -17.82
N ASP A 299 -8.98 0.09 -17.30
CA ASP A 299 -8.16 0.97 -18.12
C ASP A 299 -7.35 0.13 -19.14
N PRO A 300 -7.27 0.53 -20.42
CA PRO A 300 -6.46 -0.18 -21.42
C PRO A 300 -4.98 -0.37 -21.02
N GLN A 301 -4.43 0.53 -20.21
CA GLN A 301 -3.06 0.45 -19.69
C GLN A 301 -2.93 -0.55 -18.53
N ASP A 302 -4.01 -0.93 -17.85
CA ASP A 302 -3.98 -1.97 -16.81
C ASP A 302 -4.09 -3.37 -17.43
N SER A 303 -3.21 -3.64 -18.40
CA SER A 303 -3.22 -4.83 -19.24
C SER A 303 -1.98 -5.71 -19.07
N VAL A 304 -2.12 -6.99 -19.42
CA VAL A 304 -0.99 -7.92 -19.52
C VAL A 304 0.10 -7.37 -20.46
N GLU A 305 -0.29 -6.69 -21.54
CA GLU A 305 0.67 -6.11 -22.48
C GLU A 305 1.45 -4.95 -21.86
N ASN A 306 0.82 -4.11 -21.03
CA ASN A 306 1.54 -3.08 -20.30
C ASN A 306 2.52 -3.69 -19.28
N VAL A 307 2.14 -4.72 -18.53
CA VAL A 307 3.08 -5.42 -17.62
C VAL A 307 4.28 -5.98 -18.38
N ARG A 308 4.06 -6.54 -19.58
CA ARG A 308 5.16 -6.97 -20.47
C ARG A 308 6.03 -5.81 -20.95
N ARG A 309 5.42 -4.66 -21.28
CA ARG A 309 6.14 -3.43 -21.64
C ARG A 309 7.04 -2.97 -20.50
N ILE A 310 6.53 -2.94 -19.27
CA ILE A 310 7.31 -2.60 -18.08
C ILE A 310 8.50 -3.57 -17.94
N GLU A 311 8.27 -4.89 -18.03
CA GLU A 311 9.38 -5.88 -17.92
C GLU A 311 10.45 -5.68 -19.00
N ARG A 312 10.08 -5.28 -20.23
CA ARG A 312 11.05 -5.02 -21.30
C ARG A 312 12.04 -3.90 -20.94
N THR A 313 11.69 -2.98 -20.03
CA THR A 313 12.59 -1.93 -19.56
C THR A 313 13.72 -2.44 -18.68
N PHE A 314 13.57 -3.61 -18.06
CA PHE A 314 14.60 -4.22 -17.21
C PHE A 314 15.86 -4.63 -18.00
N GLY A 315 15.68 -5.09 -19.25
CA GLY A 315 16.76 -5.62 -20.10
C GLY A 315 17.35 -4.62 -21.10
N SER A 316 16.80 -3.41 -21.20
CA SER A 316 17.31 -2.33 -22.05
C SER A 316 18.40 -1.48 -21.38
N LYS A 317 18.87 -1.89 -20.20
CA LYS A 317 19.98 -1.30 -19.44
C LYS A 317 20.96 -2.40 -19.04
#